data_AF-A0A5K1BWB5-F1
#
_entry.id   AF-A0A5K1BWB5-F1
#
_cell.length_a   1.000
_cell.length_b   1.000
_cell.length_c   1.000
_cell.angle_alpha   90.00
_cell.angle_beta   90.00
_cell.angle_gamma   90.00
#
_symmetry.space_group_name_H-M   'P 1'
#
loop_
_entity.id
_entity.type
_entity.pdbx_description
1 polymer ?
#
loop_
_entity_poly.entity_id
_entity_poly.type
_entity_poly.pdbx_seq_one_letter_code
_entity_poly.pdbx_strand_id
1 'polypeptide(L)' 'YQLEAYEAALQRNTIGWLETGSGKTMIAIMLMKEIARQLRDGGDKRLIIFLAPTVHLVNQ' A
#
# COMPACT_ATOMS: atom_id res chain seq x y z
N TYR A 1 -11.71 -9.67 3.28
CA TYR A 1 -10.25 -9.84 3.31
C TYR A 1 -9.45 -8.66 2.74
N GLN A 2 -9.62 -8.20 1.49
CA GLN A 2 -8.79 -7.08 0.96
C GLN A 2 -8.97 -5.79 1.78
N LEU A 3 -10.22 -5.44 2.07
CA LEU A 3 -10.57 -4.27 2.88
C LEU A 3 -10.08 -4.41 4.34
N GLU A 4 -10.23 -5.59 4.94
CA GLU A 4 -9.71 -5.86 6.29
C GLU A 4 -8.19 -5.71 6.36
N ALA A 5 -7.45 -6.22 5.37
CA ALA A 5 -6.00 -6.07 5.30
C ALA A 5 -5.58 -4.60 5.11
N TYR A 6 -6.35 -3.85 4.32
CA TYR A 6 -6.16 -2.41 4.15
C TYR A 6 -6.40 -1.63 5.45
N GLU A 7 -7.52 -1.87 6.13
CA GLU A 7 -7.86 -1.21 7.40
C GLU A 7 -6.85 -1.55 8.50
N ALA A 8 -6.42 -2.81 8.60
CA ALA A 8 -5.37 -3.21 9.54
C ALA A 8 -4.05 -2.48 9.27
N ALA A 9 -3.66 -2.35 8.00
CA ALA A 9 -2.42 -1.68 7.58
C ALA A 9 -2.46 -0.15 7.76
N LEU A 10 -3.64 0.48 7.76
CA LEU A 10 -3.78 1.90 8.10
C LEU A 10 -3.57 2.18 9.59
N GLN A 11 -3.93 1.25 10.46
CA GLN A 11 -3.81 1.41 11.91
C GLN A 11 -2.41 1.08 12.42
N ARG A 12 -1.73 0.11 11.79
CA ARG A 12 -0.40 -0.37 12.22
C ARG A 12 0.32 -1.10 11.10
N ASN A 13 1.65 -1.20 11.24
CA ASN A 13 2.48 -2.02 10.37
C ASN A 13 1.98 -3.47 10.35
N THR A 14 1.65 -3.97 9.17
CA THR A 14 0.98 -5.27 8.98
C THR A 14 1.67 -6.09 7.91
N ILE A 15 1.95 -7.37 8.18
CA ILE A 15 2.41 -8.33 7.18
C ILE A 15 1.19 -9.09 6.65
N GLY A 16 0.81 -8.85 5.39
CA GLY A 16 -0.32 -9.51 4.74
C GLY A 16 0.13 -10.72 3.93
N TRP A 17 -0.35 -11.92 4.28
CA TRP A 17 -0.23 -13.10 3.43
C TRP A 17 -1.49 -13.24 2.58
N LEU A 18 -1.33 -13.14 1.26
CA LEU A 18 -2.43 -13.05 0.30
C LEU A 18 -2.08 -13.84 -0.97
N GLU A 19 -3.00 -14.66 -1.46
CA GLU A 19 -2.80 -15.49 -2.66
C GLU A 19 -2.57 -14.67 -3.94
N THR A 20 -1.98 -15.22 -4.99
CA THR A 20 -1.80 -14.51 -6.27
C THR A 20 -3.16 -14.22 -6.93
N GLY A 21 -3.31 -13.05 -7.57
CA GLY A 21 -4.59 -12.61 -8.13
C GLY A 21 -5.56 -11.98 -7.12
N SER A 22 -5.26 -12.06 -5.82
CA SER A 22 -6.08 -11.49 -4.74
C SER A 22 -6.02 -9.96 -4.59
N GLY A 23 -5.48 -9.23 -5.58
CA GLY A 23 -5.40 -7.76 -5.57
C GLY A 23 -4.43 -7.15 -4.55
N LYS A 24 -3.36 -7.85 -4.17
CA LYS A 24 -2.27 -7.32 -3.30
C LYS A 24 -1.78 -5.93 -3.73
N THR A 25 -1.52 -5.74 -5.02
CA THR A 25 -1.05 -4.47 -5.57
C THR A 25 -2.08 -3.35 -5.39
N MET A 26 -3.38 -3.66 -5.53
CA MET A 26 -4.45 -2.70 -5.31
C MET A 26 -4.47 -2.20 -3.86
N ILE A 27 -4.30 -3.12 -2.89
CA ILE A 27 -4.19 -2.75 -1.46
C ILE A 27 -2.99 -1.82 -1.24
N ALA A 28 -1.83 -2.14 -1.81
CA ALA A 28 -0.64 -1.29 -1.71
C ALA A 28 -0.88 0.11 -2.28
N ILE A 29 -1.48 0.22 -3.48
CA ILE A 29 -1.81 1.50 -4.12
C ILE A 29 -2.78 2.31 -3.25
N MET A 30 -3.81 1.67 -2.69
CA MET A 30 -4.76 2.34 -1.80
C MET A 30 -4.05 2.88 -0.54
N LEU A 31 -3.19 2.08 0.09
CA LEU A 31 -2.42 2.52 1.26
C LEU A 31 -1.54 3.73 0.93
N MET A 32 -0.84 3.71 -0.20
CA MET A 32 0.02 4.83 -0.61
C MET A 32 -0.78 6.09 -0.87
N LYS A 33 -1.94 6.00 -1.52
CA LYS A 33 -2.81 7.16 -1.77
C LYS A 33 -3.31 7.78 -0.47
N GLU A 34 -3.73 6.95 0.48
CA GLU A 34 -4.23 7.40 1.78
C GLU A 34 -3.13 8.03 2.64
N ILE A 35 -1.99 7.35 2.77
CA ILE A 35 -0.84 7.88 3.52
C ILE A 35 -0.34 9.17 2.87
N ALA A 36 -0.24 9.24 1.53
CA ALA A 36 0.17 10.46 0.83
C ALA A 36 -0.80 11.62 1.07
N ARG A 37 -2.10 11.35 1.19
CA ARG A 37 -3.10 12.37 1.54
C ARG A 37 -2.84 12.91 2.95
N GLN A 38 -2.73 12.03 3.95
CA GLN A 38 -2.48 12.42 5.34
C GLN A 38 -1.17 13.22 5.50
N LEU A 39 -0.12 12.82 4.77
CA LEU A 39 1.16 13.54 4.77
C LEU A 39 1.05 14.94 4.18
N ARG A 40 0.32 15.10 3.06
CA ARG A 40 0.08 16.41 2.45
C ARG A 40 -0.72 17.33 3.38
N ASP A 41 -1.76 16.79 4.01
CA ASP A 41 -2.62 17.55 4.92
C ASP A 41 -1.86 18.01 6.17
N GLY A 42 -0.88 17.21 6.62
CA GLY A 42 0.03 17.57 7.72
C GLY A 42 1.19 18.50 7.34
N GLY A 43 1.36 18.86 6.07
CA GLY A 43 2.49 19.68 5.59
C GLY A 43 3.84 18.96 5.58
N ASP A 44 3.85 17.63 5.74
CA ASP A 44 5.06 16.82 5.84
C ASP A 44 5.60 16.43 4.45
N LYS A 45 6.89 16.69 4.23
CA LYS A 45 7.60 16.20 3.04
C LYS A 45 8.21 14.83 3.33
N ARG A 46 7.46 13.76 3.03
CA ARG A 46 7.93 12.37 3.13
C ARG A 46 7.85 11.65 1.78
N LEU A 47 8.70 10.65 1.60
CA LEU A 47 8.75 9.81 0.41
C LEU A 47 8.07 8.46 0.72
N ILE A 48 7.25 7.99 -0.22
CA ILE A 48 6.63 6.66 -0.17
C ILE A 48 7.27 5.82 -1.29
N ILE A 49 7.75 4.62 -0.96
CA ILE A 49 8.42 3.72 -1.89
C ILE A 49 7.68 2.39 -1.93
N PHE A 50 7.33 1.92 -3.13
CA PHE A 50 6.89 0.54 -3.37
C PHE A 50 8.06 -0.29 -3.87
N LEU A 51 8.38 -1.37 -3.16
CA LEU A 51 9.43 -2.30 -3.57
C LEU A 51 8.79 -3.60 -4.05
N ALA A 52 9.11 -3.99 -5.28
CA ALA A 52 8.71 -5.27 -5.86
C ALA A 52 9.95 -6.01 -6.38
N PRO A 53 10.00 -7.35 -6.28
CA PRO A 53 11.19 -8.13 -6.63
C PRO A 53 11.44 -8.23 -8.14
N THR A 54 10.46 -7.93 -9.00
CA THR A 54 10.57 -8.09 -10.46
C THR A 54 10.01 -6.89 -11.22
N VAL A 55 10.70 -6.49 -12.29
CA VAL A 55 10.36 -5.34 -13.15
C VAL A 55 8.99 -5.49 -13.81
N HIS A 56 8.55 -6.72 -14.08
CA HIS A 56 7.22 -6.98 -14.64
C HIS A 56 6.09 -6.44 -13.77
N LEU A 57 6.30 -6.31 -12.45
CA LEU A 57 5.31 -5.78 -11.51
C LEU A 57 5.32 -4.25 -11.44
N VAL A 58 6.26 -3.58 -12.11
CA VAL A 58 6.37 -2.11 -12.15
C VAL A 58 5.59 -1.52 -13.33
N ASN A 59 5.46 -2.27 -14.44
CA ASN A 59 4.77 -1.85 -15.66
C ASN A 59 3.34 -2.40 -15.80
N GLN A 60 2.80 -3.04 -14.76
CA GLN A 60 1.42 -3.55 -14.70
C GLN A 60 0.47 -2.48 -14.17
#